data_AF-A0A923UU61-F1
#
_entry.id   AF-A0A923UU61-F1
#
_cell.length_a   1.000
_cell.length_b   1.000
_cell.length_c   1.000
_cell.angle_alpha   90.00
_cell.angle_beta   90.00
_cell.angle_gamma   90.00
#
_symmetry.space_group_name_H-M   'P 1'
#
loop_
_entity.id
_entity.type
_entity.pdbx_description
1 polymer ?
#
loop_
_entity_poly.entity_id
_entity_poly.type
_entity_poly.pdbx_seq_one_letter_code
_entity_poly.pdbx_strand_id
1 'polypeptide(L)'
;MNWILIQQYLTKHCRTIGILTLIASVLGVIVSLPAIMKPKYKSRVVFYPSNIKPYSKESETEQALQIMEASDIRDSVIAQFDLYKHYDIAPNKPASLFYMNGMYAENIRINKTGYEALEVVVVDEDPQLAYDMTNAIVKFYNKKVKQLHEGKSNEVAALYLVQMQQLQHHIDSLAIINQSIRVRYGVLDFDIQVEQASKAALNGNNSSEAQMLLTNLAKYGNESQNLSIQINGLRKEYTKSLAFYFNALRERNNKFTYCNIIISPAMADKKHYPVRWLIVLTMALSTLLLSCVGAIIIEVRKQQ
;
A
#
# COMPACT_ATOMS: atom_id res chain seq x y z
N MET A 1 39.58 3.75 47.38
CA MET A 1 38.23 3.93 47.96
C MET A 1 37.79 2.58 48.53
N ASN A 2 37.80 2.42 49.86
CA ASN A 2 37.54 1.12 50.46
C ASN A 2 36.07 0.72 50.28
N TRP A 3 35.84 -0.39 49.57
CA TRP A 3 34.51 -1.00 49.37
C TRP A 3 33.73 -1.17 50.68
N ILE A 4 34.45 -1.51 51.75
CA ILE A 4 33.92 -1.68 53.11
C ILE A 4 33.39 -0.36 53.69
N LEU A 5 34.04 0.78 53.41
CA LEU A 5 33.59 2.10 53.88
C LEU A 5 32.31 2.54 53.17
N ILE A 6 32.19 2.26 51.86
CA ILE A 6 30.97 2.54 51.09
C ILE A 6 29.80 1.71 51.63
N GLN A 7 30.03 0.43 51.92
CA GLN A 7 29.01 -0.46 52.45
C GLN A 7 28.55 -0.01 53.86
N GLN A 8 29.48 0.41 54.72
CA GLN A 8 29.16 0.97 56.05
C GLN A 8 28.39 2.30 55.95
N TYR A 9 28.72 3.14 54.96
CA TYR A 9 28.02 4.40 54.75
C TYR A 9 26.58 4.22 54.23
N LEU A 10 26.39 3.34 53.25
CA LEU A 10 25.06 3.01 52.72
C LEU A 10 24.16 2.39 53.79
N THR A 11 24.71 1.51 54.64
CA THR A 11 23.97 0.92 55.76
C THR A 11 23.64 1.95 56.84
N LYS A 12 24.52 2.91 57.11
CA LYS A 12 24.25 4.05 58.02
C LYS A 12 23.12 4.96 57.53
N HIS A 13 23.06 5.23 56.23
CA HIS A 13 22.04 6.08 55.61
C HIS A 13 20.82 5.31 55.07
N CYS A 14 20.72 4.00 55.36
CA CYS A 14 19.65 3.12 54.89
C CYS A 14 18.25 3.63 55.28
N ARG A 15 18.10 4.25 56.46
CA ARG A 15 16.83 4.87 56.88
C ARG A 15 16.41 6.03 55.97
N THR A 16 17.35 6.91 55.60
CA THR A 16 17.09 8.05 54.72
C THR A 16 16.76 7.58 53.30
N ILE A 17 17.51 6.60 52.78
CA ILE A 17 17.26 5.97 51.47
C ILE A 17 15.87 5.31 51.45
N GLY A 18 15.52 4.58 52.52
CA GLY A 18 14.21 3.97 52.68
C GLY A 18 13.07 4.98 52.70
N ILE A 19 13.21 6.08 53.43
CA ILE A 19 12.21 7.17 53.48
C ILE A 19 12.03 7.82 52.10
N LEU A 20 13.12 8.14 51.40
CA LEU A 20 13.06 8.71 50.05
C LEU A 20 12.36 7.78 49.06
N THR A 21 12.68 6.49 49.13
CA THR A 21 12.06 5.47 48.28
C THR A 21 10.57 5.32 48.58
N LEU A 22 10.18 5.36 49.86
CA LEU A 22 8.77 5.33 50.28
C LEU A 22 8.01 6.55 49.76
N ILE A 23 8.57 7.76 49.90
CA ILE A 23 7.98 9.00 49.38
C ILE A 23 7.79 8.91 47.88
N ALA A 24 8.80 8.46 47.13
CA ALA A 24 8.70 8.27 45.68
C ALA A 24 7.63 7.25 45.29
N SER A 25 7.46 6.19 46.09
CA SER A 25 6.44 5.17 45.85
C SER A 25 5.02 5.73 46.05
N VAL A 26 4.81 6.53 47.11
CA VAL A 26 3.54 7.23 47.36
C VAL A 26 3.26 8.24 46.24
N LEU A 27 4.26 9.01 45.80
CA LEU A 27 4.14 9.90 44.65
C LEU A 27 3.77 9.13 43.38
N GLY A 28 4.35 7.96 43.15
CA GLY A 28 4.00 7.11 42.02
C GLY A 28 2.54 6.65 42.03
N VAL A 29 2.00 6.34 43.21
CA VAL A 29 0.56 6.03 43.36
C VAL A 29 -0.28 7.24 42.98
N ILE A 30 0.05 8.43 43.51
CA ILE A 30 -0.68 9.68 43.26
C ILE A 30 -0.66 10.03 41.77
N VAL A 31 0.51 10.01 41.14
CA VAL A 31 0.67 10.31 39.70
C VAL A 31 -0.12 9.33 38.83
N SER A 32 -0.24 8.07 39.24
CA SER A 32 -0.99 7.04 38.50
C SER A 32 -2.52 7.09 38.68
N LEU A 33 -3.03 8.08 39.42
CA LEU A 33 -4.47 8.28 39.62
C LEU A 33 -5.15 8.71 38.31
N PRO A 34 -6.41 8.31 38.07
CA PRO A 34 -7.14 8.64 36.83
C PRO A 34 -7.27 10.14 36.54
N ALA A 35 -7.20 10.99 37.57
CA ALA A 35 -7.25 12.45 37.43
C ALA A 35 -5.99 13.04 36.78
N ILE A 36 -4.84 12.36 36.89
CA ILE A 36 -3.55 12.80 36.32
C ILE A 36 -3.22 11.97 35.07
N MET A 37 -3.28 10.64 35.19
CA MET A 37 -3.07 9.70 34.09
C MET A 37 -4.38 8.99 33.77
N LYS A 38 -5.11 9.54 32.80
CA LYS A 38 -6.35 8.94 32.33
C LYS A 38 -6.10 7.52 31.79
N PRO A 39 -7.01 6.58 32.06
CA PRO A 39 -6.87 5.23 31.56
C PRO A 39 -6.94 5.24 30.03
N LYS A 40 -6.02 4.54 29.37
CA LYS A 40 -6.09 4.28 27.93
C LYS A 40 -6.38 2.80 27.67
N TYR A 41 -7.14 2.52 26.63
CA TYR A 41 -7.65 1.24 26.17
C TYR A 41 -7.04 0.93 24.80
N LYS A 42 -6.72 -0.34 24.55
CA LYS A 42 -6.01 -0.77 23.35
C LYS A 42 -6.89 -1.64 22.48
N SER A 43 -7.04 -1.28 21.22
CA SER A 43 -7.57 -2.15 20.16
C SER A 43 -6.45 -2.51 19.18
N ARG A 44 -6.51 -3.71 18.62
CA ARG A 44 -5.48 -4.26 17.72
C ARG A 44 -6.13 -5.05 16.60
N VAL A 45 -5.63 -4.87 15.38
CA VAL A 45 -5.94 -5.73 14.23
C VAL A 45 -4.65 -6.25 13.62
N VAL A 46 -4.69 -7.49 13.12
CA VAL A 46 -3.60 -8.08 12.34
C VAL A 46 -4.18 -8.64 11.05
N PHE A 47 -3.58 -8.30 9.91
CA PHE A 47 -4.04 -8.75 8.61
C PHE A 47 -2.88 -8.95 7.63
N TYR A 48 -3.11 -9.80 6.63
CA TYR A 48 -2.24 -9.90 5.46
C TYR A 48 -2.72 -8.95 4.37
N PRO A 49 -1.83 -8.17 3.73
CA PRO A 49 -2.19 -7.51 2.49
C PRO A 49 -2.58 -8.56 1.45
N SER A 50 -3.55 -8.25 0.60
CA SER A 50 -4.00 -9.15 -0.46
C SER A 50 -4.37 -8.37 -1.71
N ASN A 51 -4.33 -9.01 -2.87
CA ASN A 51 -4.66 -8.39 -4.16
C ASN A 51 -3.85 -7.11 -4.48
N ILE A 52 -2.62 -7.03 -3.98
CA ILE A 52 -1.66 -5.95 -4.24
C ILE A 52 -0.47 -6.56 -4.93
N LYS A 53 0.08 -5.86 -5.92
CA LYS A 53 1.32 -6.25 -6.59
C LYS A 53 2.40 -5.21 -6.26
N PRO A 54 3.60 -5.64 -5.84
CA PRO A 54 4.75 -4.75 -5.68
C PRO A 54 4.99 -3.91 -6.92
N TYR A 55 5.32 -2.64 -6.72
CA TYR A 55 5.73 -1.76 -7.79
C TYR A 55 7.18 -2.03 -8.20
N SER A 56 8.02 -2.48 -7.27
CA SER A 56 9.42 -2.81 -7.53
C SER A 56 9.86 -4.10 -6.83
N LYS A 57 10.80 -3.99 -5.88
CA LYS A 57 11.45 -5.12 -5.18
C LYS A 57 10.95 -5.29 -3.75
N GLU A 58 10.16 -4.36 -3.25
CA GLU A 58 9.58 -4.38 -1.92
C GLU A 58 8.61 -5.56 -1.74
N SER A 59 8.42 -6.01 -0.49
CA SER A 59 7.36 -6.98 -0.21
C SER A 59 5.97 -6.31 -0.26
N GLU A 60 4.92 -7.10 -0.51
CA GLU A 60 3.53 -6.61 -0.46
C GLU A 60 3.22 -5.93 0.89
N THR A 61 3.80 -6.45 1.98
CA THR A 61 3.69 -5.91 3.34
C THR A 61 4.40 -4.58 3.51
N GLU A 62 5.56 -4.39 2.88
CA GLU A 62 6.30 -3.13 2.92
C GLU A 62 5.59 -2.05 2.13
N GLN A 63 5.11 -2.38 0.93
CA GLN A 63 4.28 -1.49 0.13
C GLN A 63 3.00 -1.11 0.89
N ALA A 64 2.34 -2.09 1.51
CA ALA A 64 1.15 -1.86 2.31
C ALA A 64 1.44 -0.95 3.52
N LEU A 65 2.55 -1.16 4.22
CA LEU A 65 2.99 -0.29 5.32
C LEU A 65 3.15 1.15 4.85
N GLN A 66 3.84 1.39 3.72
CA GLN A 66 4.00 2.73 3.15
C GLN A 66 2.67 3.37 2.78
N ILE A 67 1.73 2.60 2.22
CA ILE A 67 0.38 3.11 1.91
C ILE A 67 -0.35 3.47 3.22
N MET A 68 -0.23 2.67 4.27
CA MET A 68 -0.83 2.95 5.58
C MET A 68 -0.29 4.21 6.26
N GLU A 69 0.98 4.54 6.01
CA GLU A 69 1.64 5.76 6.51
C GLU A 69 1.29 7.03 5.72
N ALA A 70 0.54 6.90 4.61
CA ALA A 70 0.13 8.04 3.81
C ALA A 70 -0.71 9.05 4.62
N SER A 71 -0.44 10.34 4.42
CA SER A 71 -1.17 11.44 5.05
C SER A 71 -2.68 11.32 4.83
N ASP A 72 -3.12 10.88 3.65
CA ASP A 72 -4.54 10.75 3.32
C ASP A 72 -5.30 9.83 4.28
N ILE A 73 -4.67 8.75 4.76
CA ILE A 73 -5.29 7.82 5.71
C ILE A 73 -5.37 8.48 7.07
N ARG A 74 -4.25 9.04 7.56
CA ARG A 74 -4.20 9.79 8.83
C ARG A 74 -5.25 10.90 8.85
N ASP A 75 -5.27 11.74 7.82
CA ASP A 75 -6.13 12.91 7.74
C ASP A 75 -7.61 12.48 7.61
N SER A 76 -7.90 11.36 6.94
CA SER A 76 -9.25 10.77 6.92
C SER A 76 -9.71 10.27 8.28
N VAL A 77 -8.82 9.66 9.07
CA VAL A 77 -9.13 9.24 10.44
C VAL A 77 -9.35 10.45 11.34
N ILE A 78 -8.46 11.46 11.28
CA ILE A 78 -8.59 12.72 12.02
C ILE A 78 -9.94 13.38 11.74
N ALA A 79 -10.32 13.46 10.47
CA ALA A 79 -11.58 14.07 10.05
C ALA A 79 -12.80 13.23 10.47
N GLN A 80 -12.76 11.90 10.34
CA GLN A 80 -13.91 11.03 10.66
C GLN A 80 -14.28 11.08 12.15
N PHE A 81 -13.29 11.18 13.04
CA PHE A 81 -13.49 11.12 14.49
C PHE A 81 -13.34 12.47 15.20
N ASP A 82 -13.22 13.56 14.44
CA ASP A 82 -13.02 14.92 14.98
C ASP A 82 -11.91 14.95 16.04
N LEU A 83 -10.74 14.37 15.70
CA LEU A 83 -9.67 14.12 16.67
C LEU A 83 -9.07 15.42 17.26
N TYR A 84 -9.19 16.54 16.55
CA TYR A 84 -8.84 17.86 17.09
C TYR A 84 -9.66 18.17 18.34
N LYS A 85 -10.99 17.95 18.28
CA LYS A 85 -11.86 18.16 19.43
C LYS A 85 -11.64 17.12 20.51
N HIS A 86 -11.49 15.85 20.14
CA HIS A 86 -11.29 14.74 21.08
C HIS A 86 -10.03 14.93 21.94
N TYR A 87 -8.93 15.39 21.34
CA TYR A 87 -7.67 15.62 22.05
C TYR A 87 -7.47 17.07 22.53
N ASP A 88 -8.53 17.90 22.49
CA ASP A 88 -8.50 19.32 22.90
C ASP A 88 -7.39 20.13 22.20
N ILE A 89 -7.18 19.85 20.91
CA ILE A 89 -6.22 20.56 20.05
C ILE A 89 -7.00 21.61 19.26
N ALA A 90 -6.75 22.88 19.56
CA ALA A 90 -7.40 23.97 18.85
C ALA A 90 -6.96 23.99 17.35
N PRO A 91 -7.91 23.88 16.40
CA PRO A 91 -7.60 24.00 14.98
C PRO A 91 -7.14 25.42 14.65
N ASN A 92 -6.39 25.57 13.56
CA ASN A 92 -5.94 26.87 13.01
C ASN A 92 -5.02 27.72 13.91
N LYS A 93 -4.47 27.15 15.00
CA LYS A 93 -3.37 27.78 15.75
C LYS A 93 -2.01 27.42 15.14
N PRO A 94 -0.98 28.28 15.29
CA PRO A 94 0.40 27.89 14.98
C PRO A 94 0.76 26.56 15.64
N ALA A 95 1.46 25.68 14.90
CA ALA A 95 1.84 24.33 15.34
C ALA A 95 0.68 23.34 15.64
N SER A 96 -0.59 23.68 15.41
CA SER A 96 -1.73 22.76 15.64
C SER A 96 -1.57 21.41 14.91
N LEU A 97 -1.14 21.45 13.65
CA LEU A 97 -0.85 20.25 12.86
C LEU A 97 0.30 19.41 13.46
N PHE A 98 1.33 20.05 14.01
CA PHE A 98 2.45 19.36 14.65
C PHE A 98 1.98 18.59 15.89
N TYR A 99 1.18 19.23 16.75
CA TYR A 99 0.63 18.57 17.94
C TYR A 99 -0.33 17.43 17.57
N MET A 100 -1.22 17.64 16.59
CA MET A 100 -2.15 16.59 16.14
C MET A 100 -1.40 15.40 15.53
N ASN A 101 -0.39 15.64 14.69
CA ASN A 101 0.43 14.55 14.15
C ASN A 101 1.20 13.80 15.23
N GLY A 102 1.72 14.51 16.24
CA GLY A 102 2.37 13.91 17.40
C GLY A 102 1.42 13.02 18.21
N MET A 103 0.23 13.54 18.53
CA MET A 103 -0.81 12.79 19.25
C MET A 103 -1.27 11.55 18.46
N TYR A 104 -1.45 11.68 17.14
CA TYR A 104 -1.78 10.56 16.27
C TYR A 104 -0.69 9.48 16.32
N ALA A 105 0.58 9.85 16.18
CA ALA A 105 1.71 8.92 16.19
C ALA A 105 1.94 8.25 17.56
N GLU A 106 1.57 8.90 18.66
CA GLU A 106 1.63 8.30 20.00
C GLU A 106 0.59 7.19 20.16
N ASN A 107 -0.64 7.47 19.70
CA ASN A 107 -1.82 6.63 19.93
C ASN A 107 -2.02 5.55 18.86
N ILE A 108 -1.50 5.74 17.65
CA ILE A 108 -1.67 4.82 16.51
C ILE A 108 -0.31 4.34 16.05
N ARG A 109 -0.10 3.02 16.11
CA ARG A 109 1.14 2.36 15.69
C ARG A 109 0.82 1.31 14.63
N ILE A 110 1.58 1.33 13.56
CA ILE A 110 1.43 0.40 12.43
C ILE A 110 2.79 -0.23 12.20
N ASN A 111 2.87 -1.57 12.28
CA ASN A 111 4.12 -2.29 12.16
C ASN A 111 3.97 -3.53 11.27
N LYS A 112 5.05 -3.88 10.58
CA LYS A 112 5.21 -5.20 9.95
C LYS A 112 5.59 -6.22 11.03
N THR A 113 4.90 -7.36 11.03
CA THR A 113 5.21 -8.50 11.88
C THR A 113 6.26 -9.41 11.22
N GLY A 114 6.88 -10.31 11.98
CA GLY A 114 7.85 -11.28 11.45
C GLY A 114 7.28 -12.33 10.50
N TYR A 115 5.97 -12.34 10.27
CA TYR A 115 5.28 -13.30 9.40
C TYR A 115 4.69 -12.66 8.15
N GLU A 116 5.17 -11.48 7.71
CA GLU A 116 4.62 -10.71 6.56
C GLU A 116 3.15 -10.27 6.76
N ALA A 117 2.68 -10.15 8.01
CA ALA A 117 1.41 -9.49 8.32
C ALA A 117 1.64 -8.05 8.80
N LEU A 118 0.63 -7.20 8.66
CA LEU A 118 0.59 -5.88 9.28
C LEU A 118 -0.20 -5.93 10.60
N GLU A 119 0.35 -5.28 11.62
CA GLU A 119 -0.29 -5.03 12.90
C GLU A 119 -0.61 -3.54 13.00
N VAL A 120 -1.87 -3.22 13.24
CA VAL A 120 -2.30 -1.86 13.65
C VAL A 120 -2.75 -1.92 15.10
N VAL A 121 -2.18 -1.04 15.91
CA VAL A 121 -2.52 -0.84 17.31
C VAL A 121 -3.01 0.58 17.50
N VAL A 122 -4.21 0.72 18.06
CA VAL A 122 -4.78 2.01 18.44
C VAL A 122 -5.01 2.02 19.94
N VAL A 123 -4.62 3.12 20.58
CA VAL A 123 -4.76 3.34 22.01
C VAL A 123 -5.49 4.65 22.25
N ASP A 124 -6.60 4.62 22.99
CA ASP A 124 -7.40 5.81 23.29
C ASP A 124 -8.01 5.77 24.70
N GLU A 125 -8.47 6.91 25.22
CA GLU A 125 -9.17 6.99 26.51
C GLU A 125 -10.56 6.33 26.46
N ASP A 126 -11.20 6.33 25.29
CA ASP A 126 -12.46 5.64 25.03
C ASP A 126 -12.20 4.27 24.36
N PRO A 127 -12.59 3.14 24.98
CA PRO A 127 -12.44 1.81 24.37
C PRO A 127 -13.23 1.65 23.06
N GLN A 128 -14.39 2.29 22.92
CA GLN A 128 -15.19 2.26 21.70
C GLN A 128 -14.47 3.03 20.59
N LEU A 129 -13.95 4.22 20.90
CA LEU A 129 -13.22 5.02 19.92
C LEU A 129 -11.94 4.33 19.45
N ALA A 130 -11.18 3.69 20.35
CA ALA A 130 -10.02 2.88 19.96
C ALA A 130 -10.39 1.76 18.97
N TYR A 131 -11.50 1.06 19.24
CA TYR A 131 -12.03 0.02 18.36
C TYR A 131 -12.47 0.57 17.00
N ASP A 132 -13.23 1.67 16.99
CA ASP A 132 -13.75 2.27 15.76
C ASP A 132 -12.63 2.85 14.89
N MET A 133 -11.65 3.52 15.50
CA MET A 133 -10.45 4.00 14.80
C MET A 133 -9.66 2.84 14.17
N THR A 134 -9.50 1.73 14.88
CA THR A 134 -8.81 0.54 14.35
C THR A 134 -9.50 0.03 13.09
N ASN A 135 -10.83 -0.10 13.12
CA ASN A 135 -11.64 -0.50 11.95
C ASN A 135 -11.54 0.52 10.81
N ALA A 136 -11.62 1.81 11.14
CA ALA A 136 -11.57 2.88 10.16
C ALA A 136 -10.22 2.94 9.41
N ILE A 137 -9.09 2.72 10.10
CA ILE A 137 -7.77 2.67 9.47
C ILE A 137 -7.74 1.57 8.39
N VAL A 138 -8.22 0.37 8.69
CA VAL A 138 -8.29 -0.73 7.71
C VAL A 138 -9.23 -0.39 6.54
N LYS A 139 -10.36 0.26 6.83
CA LYS A 139 -11.29 0.73 5.80
C LYS A 139 -10.65 1.77 4.88
N PHE A 140 -9.93 2.75 5.44
CA PHE A 140 -9.26 3.79 4.66
C PHE A 140 -8.09 3.24 3.86
N TYR A 141 -7.34 2.29 4.41
CA TYR A 141 -6.34 1.56 3.64
C TYR A 141 -6.96 0.85 2.44
N ASN A 142 -8.03 0.05 2.62
CA ASN A 142 -8.72 -0.60 1.50
C ASN A 142 -9.20 0.40 0.45
N LYS A 143 -9.74 1.54 0.88
CA LYS A 143 -10.16 2.63 -0.01
C LYS A 143 -8.97 3.22 -0.77
N LYS A 144 -7.85 3.48 -0.10
CA LYS A 144 -6.66 4.08 -0.71
C LYS A 144 -6.04 3.14 -1.74
N VAL A 145 -5.89 1.85 -1.42
CA VAL A 145 -5.39 0.85 -2.37
C VAL A 145 -6.33 0.75 -3.57
N LYS A 146 -7.65 0.70 -3.35
CA LYS A 146 -8.63 0.70 -4.43
C LYS A 146 -8.47 1.90 -5.36
N GLN A 147 -8.33 3.11 -4.82
CA GLN A 147 -8.13 4.33 -5.61
C GLN A 147 -6.85 4.27 -6.44
N LEU A 148 -5.76 3.72 -5.90
CA LEU A 148 -4.50 3.54 -6.64
C LEU A 148 -4.67 2.55 -7.80
N HIS A 149 -5.35 1.41 -7.56
CA HIS A 149 -5.66 0.43 -8.60
C HIS A 149 -6.57 1.01 -9.68
N GLU A 150 -7.64 1.71 -9.30
CA GLU A 150 -8.57 2.35 -10.25
C GLU A 150 -7.85 3.41 -11.10
N GLY A 151 -7.01 4.24 -10.46
CA GLY A 151 -6.17 5.21 -11.17
C GLY A 151 -5.28 4.55 -12.20
N LYS A 152 -4.57 3.48 -11.79
CA LYS A 152 -3.67 2.76 -12.69
C LYS A 152 -4.41 2.07 -13.84
N SER A 153 -5.53 1.43 -13.55
CA SER A 153 -6.36 0.77 -14.56
C SER A 153 -6.93 1.76 -15.58
N ASN A 154 -7.28 2.98 -15.15
CA ASN A 154 -7.72 4.02 -16.08
C ASN A 154 -6.60 4.48 -17.02
N GLU A 155 -5.38 4.66 -16.51
CA GLU A 155 -4.21 4.99 -17.35
C GLU A 155 -3.96 3.90 -18.41
N VAL A 156 -3.98 2.63 -17.98
CA VAL A 156 -3.76 1.49 -18.88
C VAL A 156 -4.87 1.38 -19.91
N ALA A 157 -6.14 1.54 -19.52
CA ALA A 157 -7.26 1.52 -20.44
C ALA A 157 -7.19 2.66 -21.48
N ALA A 158 -6.83 3.87 -21.04
CA ALA A 158 -6.67 5.01 -21.95
C ALA A 158 -5.52 4.78 -22.96
N LEU A 159 -4.39 4.25 -22.49
CA LEU A 159 -3.24 3.90 -23.33
C LEU A 159 -3.64 2.92 -24.45
N TYR A 160 -4.27 1.80 -24.10
CA TYR A 160 -4.64 0.79 -25.09
C TYR A 160 -5.77 1.26 -26.01
N LEU A 161 -6.68 2.12 -25.55
CA LEU A 161 -7.70 2.71 -26.40
C LEU A 161 -7.07 3.53 -27.54
N VAL A 162 -6.09 4.39 -27.23
CA VAL A 162 -5.37 5.19 -28.22
C VAL A 162 -4.59 4.28 -29.18
N GLN A 163 -3.89 3.27 -28.65
CA GLN A 163 -3.14 2.30 -29.48
C GLN A 163 -4.07 1.56 -30.45
N MET A 164 -5.24 1.11 -29.98
CA MET A 164 -6.23 0.42 -30.81
C MET A 164 -6.77 1.31 -31.92
N GLN A 165 -7.03 2.59 -31.65
CA GLN A 165 -7.47 3.55 -32.68
C GLN A 165 -6.42 3.72 -33.78
N GLN A 166 -5.14 3.83 -33.41
CA GLN A 166 -4.03 3.92 -34.37
C GLN A 166 -3.90 2.64 -35.21
N LEU A 167 -3.94 1.46 -34.56
CA LEU A 167 -3.90 0.17 -35.24
C LEU A 167 -5.06 0.01 -36.21
N GLN A 168 -6.28 0.38 -35.80
CA GLN A 168 -7.46 0.32 -36.65
C GLN A 168 -7.31 1.22 -37.89
N HIS A 169 -6.86 2.45 -37.71
CA HIS A 169 -6.60 3.36 -38.83
C HIS A 169 -5.56 2.79 -39.83
N HIS A 170 -4.49 2.18 -39.32
CA HIS A 170 -3.50 1.52 -40.18
C HIS A 170 -4.07 0.30 -40.92
N ILE A 171 -4.85 -0.54 -40.23
CA ILE A 171 -5.54 -1.68 -40.84
C ILE A 171 -6.46 -1.20 -41.96
N ASP A 172 -7.25 -0.17 -41.73
CA ASP A 172 -8.22 0.34 -42.71
C ASP A 172 -7.52 0.93 -43.93
N SER A 173 -6.45 1.71 -43.74
CA SER A 173 -5.63 2.25 -44.82
C SER A 173 -5.04 1.14 -45.71
N LEU A 174 -4.41 0.13 -45.12
CA LEU A 174 -3.85 -1.00 -45.87
C LEU A 174 -4.95 -1.85 -46.51
N ALA A 175 -6.10 -2.02 -45.85
CA ALA A 175 -7.22 -2.77 -46.38
C ALA A 175 -7.83 -2.09 -47.61
N ILE A 176 -7.93 -0.75 -47.63
CA ILE A 176 -8.39 0.02 -48.80
C ILE A 176 -7.43 -0.19 -49.98
N ILE A 177 -6.12 -0.06 -49.75
CA ILE A 177 -5.10 -0.25 -50.79
C ILE A 177 -5.17 -1.68 -51.32
N ASN A 178 -5.16 -2.67 -50.43
CA ASN A 178 -5.23 -4.08 -50.81
C ASN A 178 -6.51 -4.35 -51.59
N GLN A 179 -7.68 -3.91 -51.10
CA GLN A 179 -8.95 -4.09 -51.80
C GLN A 179 -8.95 -3.46 -53.21
N SER A 180 -8.31 -2.30 -53.38
CA SER A 180 -8.17 -1.68 -54.70
C SER A 180 -7.38 -2.55 -55.69
N ILE A 181 -6.31 -3.20 -55.22
CA ILE A 181 -5.50 -4.14 -56.01
C ILE A 181 -6.34 -5.37 -56.36
N ARG A 182 -7.02 -5.95 -55.35
CA ARG A 182 -7.84 -7.16 -55.52
C ARG A 182 -8.96 -6.95 -56.53
N VAL A 183 -9.66 -5.81 -56.47
CA VAL A 183 -10.78 -5.48 -57.39
C VAL A 183 -10.29 -5.09 -58.78
N ARG A 184 -9.26 -4.22 -58.89
CA ARG A 184 -8.79 -3.70 -60.17
C ARG A 184 -8.06 -4.74 -61.01
N TYR A 185 -7.31 -5.63 -60.37
CA TYR A 185 -6.42 -6.58 -61.06
C TYR A 185 -6.85 -8.05 -60.90
N GLY A 186 -7.92 -8.34 -60.17
CA GLY A 186 -8.46 -9.69 -59.99
C GLY A 186 -7.61 -10.60 -59.08
N VAL A 187 -6.71 -10.02 -58.30
CA VAL A 187 -5.81 -10.73 -57.38
C VAL A 187 -6.57 -11.04 -56.08
N LEU A 188 -7.30 -12.14 -56.02
CA LEU A 188 -8.15 -12.49 -54.87
C LEU A 188 -7.43 -13.39 -53.88
N ASP A 189 -6.74 -14.41 -54.40
CA ASP A 189 -5.95 -15.40 -53.67
C ASP A 189 -4.74 -15.74 -54.55
N PHE A 190 -3.61 -15.09 -54.25
CA PHE A 190 -2.43 -15.15 -55.11
C PHE A 190 -1.93 -16.58 -55.31
N ASP A 191 -1.80 -17.36 -54.23
CA ASP A 191 -1.22 -18.70 -54.28
C ASP A 191 -2.11 -19.66 -55.07
N ILE A 192 -3.43 -19.65 -54.82
CA ILE A 192 -4.38 -20.50 -55.56
C ILE A 192 -4.51 -20.05 -57.01
N GLN A 193 -4.58 -18.73 -57.28
CA GLN A 193 -4.80 -18.23 -58.63
C GLN A 193 -3.58 -18.43 -59.54
N VAL A 194 -2.34 -18.31 -59.02
CA VAL A 194 -1.13 -18.61 -59.80
C VAL A 194 -1.12 -20.07 -60.24
N GLU A 195 -1.45 -21.00 -59.33
CA GLU A 195 -1.49 -22.43 -59.65
C GLU A 195 -2.56 -22.75 -60.71
N GLN A 196 -3.79 -22.27 -60.50
CA GLN A 196 -4.92 -22.56 -61.40
C GLN A 196 -4.76 -21.90 -62.77
N ALA A 197 -4.30 -20.64 -62.81
CA ALA A 197 -4.08 -19.93 -64.07
C ALA A 197 -2.93 -20.54 -64.88
N SER A 198 -1.87 -21.02 -64.21
CA SER A 198 -0.77 -21.74 -64.88
C SER A 198 -1.24 -23.04 -65.53
N LYS A 199 -2.06 -23.84 -64.82
CA LYS A 199 -2.66 -25.06 -65.39
C LYS A 199 -3.59 -24.76 -66.57
N ALA A 200 -4.41 -23.72 -66.45
CA ALA A 200 -5.32 -23.31 -67.52
C ALA A 200 -4.59 -22.82 -68.78
N ALA A 201 -3.48 -22.10 -68.62
CA ALA A 201 -2.65 -21.65 -69.74
C ALA A 201 -2.00 -22.82 -70.50
N LEU A 202 -1.60 -23.88 -69.79
CA LEU A 202 -1.01 -25.08 -70.39
C LEU A 202 -2.03 -25.98 -71.12
N ASN A 203 -3.28 -26.01 -70.65
CA ASN A 203 -4.34 -26.87 -71.19
C ASN A 203 -5.12 -26.28 -72.39
N GLY A 204 -4.75 -25.08 -72.87
CA GLY A 204 -5.25 -24.51 -74.14
C GLY A 204 -6.68 -23.95 -74.15
N ASN A 205 -7.53 -24.31 -73.18
CA ASN A 205 -8.98 -24.02 -73.23
C ASN A 205 -9.42 -22.62 -72.74
N ASN A 206 -8.51 -21.69 -72.41
CA ASN A 206 -8.79 -20.26 -72.16
C ASN A 206 -7.46 -19.47 -72.04
N SER A 207 -6.55 -19.67 -73.00
CA SER A 207 -5.16 -19.21 -72.92
C SER A 207 -5.04 -17.70 -72.67
N SER A 208 -5.83 -16.85 -73.35
CA SER A 208 -5.65 -15.39 -73.28
C SER A 208 -6.01 -14.80 -71.91
N GLU A 209 -7.16 -15.18 -71.34
CA GLU A 209 -7.62 -14.72 -70.02
C GLU A 209 -6.71 -15.24 -68.90
N ALA A 210 -6.28 -16.50 -68.99
CA ALA A 210 -5.31 -17.08 -68.08
C ALA A 210 -3.96 -16.34 -68.14
N GLN A 211 -3.46 -15.98 -69.34
CA GLN A 211 -2.23 -15.21 -69.51
C GLN A 211 -2.34 -13.79 -68.92
N MET A 212 -3.48 -13.12 -69.10
CA MET A 212 -3.74 -11.80 -68.54
C MET A 212 -3.77 -11.83 -67.01
N LEU A 213 -4.44 -12.82 -66.44
CA LEU A 213 -4.47 -13.02 -64.98
C LEU A 213 -3.06 -13.30 -64.44
N LEU A 214 -2.28 -14.19 -65.08
CA LEU A 214 -0.89 -14.45 -64.70
C LEU A 214 -0.03 -13.19 -64.76
N THR A 215 -0.23 -12.33 -65.74
CA THR A 215 0.48 -11.05 -65.86
C THR A 215 0.13 -10.08 -64.71
N ASN A 216 -1.16 -9.99 -64.36
CA ASN A 216 -1.61 -9.18 -63.24
C ASN A 216 -1.11 -9.71 -61.89
N LEU A 217 -1.13 -11.04 -61.70
CA LEU A 217 -0.58 -11.71 -60.52
C LEU A 217 0.92 -11.50 -60.40
N ALA A 218 1.69 -11.61 -61.49
CA ALA A 218 3.13 -11.36 -61.47
C ALA A 218 3.48 -9.92 -61.07
N LYS A 219 2.64 -8.94 -61.46
CA LYS A 219 2.86 -7.52 -61.14
C LYS A 219 2.40 -7.12 -59.74
N TYR A 220 1.22 -7.56 -59.31
CA TYR A 220 0.55 -7.06 -58.10
C TYR A 220 0.27 -8.12 -57.03
N GLY A 221 0.48 -9.40 -57.36
CA GLY A 221 0.22 -10.53 -56.48
C GLY A 221 1.04 -10.51 -55.19
N ASN A 222 2.36 -10.37 -55.33
CA ASN A 222 3.28 -10.28 -54.20
C ASN A 222 2.95 -9.09 -53.29
N GLU A 223 2.61 -7.93 -53.85
CA GLU A 223 2.23 -6.75 -53.07
C GLU A 223 0.95 -6.99 -52.28
N SER A 224 -0.10 -7.55 -52.91
CA SER A 224 -1.34 -7.91 -52.23
C SER A 224 -1.14 -8.95 -51.12
N GLN A 225 -0.28 -9.95 -51.36
CA GLN A 225 0.08 -10.96 -50.35
C GLN A 225 0.80 -10.30 -49.17
N ASN A 226 1.79 -9.44 -49.43
CA ASN A 226 2.51 -8.71 -48.39
C ASN A 226 1.57 -7.80 -47.56
N LEU A 227 0.66 -7.08 -48.21
CA LEU A 227 -0.36 -6.28 -47.52
C LEU A 227 -1.26 -7.15 -46.64
N SER A 228 -1.66 -8.33 -47.13
CA SER A 228 -2.49 -9.27 -46.37
C SER A 228 -1.76 -9.81 -45.14
N ILE A 229 -0.47 -10.12 -45.25
CA ILE A 229 0.38 -10.52 -44.12
C ILE A 229 0.48 -9.39 -43.08
N GLN A 230 0.72 -8.15 -43.52
CA GLN A 230 0.80 -6.99 -42.64
C GLN A 230 -0.52 -6.72 -41.91
N ILE A 231 -1.64 -6.72 -42.64
CA ILE A 231 -3.00 -6.56 -42.06
C ILE A 231 -3.24 -7.63 -40.99
N ASN A 232 -2.91 -8.89 -41.27
CA ASN A 232 -3.08 -9.98 -40.31
C ASN A 232 -2.17 -9.83 -39.08
N GLY A 233 -0.95 -9.33 -39.26
CA GLY A 233 -0.05 -8.96 -38.15
C GLY A 233 -0.65 -7.87 -37.26
N LEU A 234 -1.12 -6.77 -37.86
CA LEU A 234 -1.76 -5.67 -37.14
C LEU A 234 -3.04 -6.09 -36.41
N ARG A 235 -3.88 -6.95 -37.02
CA ARG A 235 -5.08 -7.51 -36.38
C ARG A 235 -4.77 -8.36 -35.15
N LYS A 236 -3.64 -9.08 -35.15
CA LYS A 236 -3.16 -9.82 -33.97
C LYS A 236 -2.79 -8.85 -32.85
N GLU A 237 -2.06 -7.78 -33.15
CA GLU A 237 -1.70 -6.75 -32.16
C GLU A 237 -2.92 -5.99 -31.64
N TYR A 238 -3.90 -5.73 -32.50
CA TYR A 238 -5.19 -5.14 -32.11
C TYR A 238 -5.92 -6.04 -31.11
N THR A 239 -6.05 -7.34 -31.41
CA THR A 239 -6.71 -8.31 -30.52
C THR A 239 -6.00 -8.40 -29.16
N LYS A 240 -4.66 -8.38 -29.14
CA LYS A 240 -3.89 -8.33 -27.89
C LYS A 240 -4.20 -7.05 -27.10
N SER A 241 -4.16 -5.89 -27.75
CA SER A 241 -4.46 -4.58 -27.14
C SER A 241 -5.88 -4.54 -26.56
N LEU A 242 -6.85 -5.10 -27.29
CA LEU A 242 -8.24 -5.24 -26.86
C LEU A 242 -8.35 -6.09 -25.59
N ALA A 243 -7.62 -7.21 -25.50
CA ALA A 243 -7.60 -8.04 -24.31
C ALA A 243 -7.03 -7.29 -23.09
N PHE A 244 -5.93 -6.53 -23.25
CA PHE A 244 -5.37 -5.71 -22.18
C PHE A 244 -6.32 -4.59 -21.75
N TYR A 245 -6.99 -3.93 -22.71
CA TYR A 245 -8.00 -2.92 -22.43
C TYR A 245 -9.15 -3.48 -21.59
N PHE A 246 -9.73 -4.62 -21.98
CA PHE A 246 -10.81 -5.25 -21.20
C PHE A 246 -10.35 -5.73 -19.83
N ASN A 247 -9.12 -6.24 -19.71
CA ASN A 247 -8.55 -6.60 -18.42
C ASN A 247 -8.41 -5.38 -17.50
N ALA A 248 -7.98 -4.23 -18.01
CA ALA A 248 -7.90 -2.99 -17.24
C ALA A 248 -9.29 -2.50 -16.79
N LEU A 249 -10.29 -2.56 -17.66
CA LEU A 249 -11.67 -2.22 -17.28
C LEU A 249 -12.26 -3.17 -16.23
N ARG A 250 -11.95 -4.47 -16.34
CA ARG A 250 -12.36 -5.48 -15.35
C ARG A 250 -11.74 -5.16 -13.99
N GLU A 251 -10.44 -4.91 -13.96
CA GLU A 251 -9.71 -4.58 -12.73
C GLU A 251 -10.28 -3.32 -12.06
N ARG A 252 -10.63 -2.30 -12.85
CA ARG A 252 -11.29 -1.08 -12.35
C ARG A 252 -12.62 -1.35 -11.64
N ASN A 253 -13.44 -2.23 -12.21
CA ASN A 253 -14.80 -2.48 -11.73
C ASN A 253 -14.88 -3.54 -10.64
N ASN A 254 -13.80 -4.29 -10.41
CA ASN A 254 -13.75 -5.32 -9.38
C ASN A 254 -13.87 -4.71 -7.97
N LYS A 255 -14.54 -5.45 -7.09
CA LYS A 255 -14.62 -5.15 -5.65
C LYS A 255 -13.71 -6.13 -4.91
N PHE A 256 -12.41 -5.84 -4.89
CA PHE A 256 -11.45 -6.62 -4.12
C PHE A 256 -11.42 -6.18 -2.66
N THR A 257 -11.18 -7.15 -1.78
CA THR A 257 -10.68 -6.89 -0.44
C THR A 257 -9.15 -6.85 -0.53
N TYR A 258 -8.51 -5.84 0.07
CA TYR A 258 -7.06 -5.68 0.06
C TYR A 258 -6.39 -6.06 1.38
N CYS A 259 -7.18 -6.59 2.32
CA CYS A 259 -6.77 -7.06 3.63
C CYS A 259 -7.46 -8.39 3.96
N ASN A 260 -6.69 -9.39 4.35
CA ASN A 260 -7.21 -10.62 4.95
C ASN A 260 -7.00 -10.54 6.47
N ILE A 261 -8.06 -10.21 7.21
CA ILE A 261 -8.00 -10.04 8.66
C ILE A 261 -7.79 -11.41 9.34
N ILE A 262 -6.73 -11.51 10.14
CA ILE A 262 -6.38 -12.69 10.93
C ILE A 262 -6.80 -12.51 12.38
N ILE A 263 -6.57 -11.32 12.92
CA ILE A 263 -7.01 -10.93 14.26
C ILE A 263 -7.93 -9.73 14.08
N SER A 264 -9.21 -9.92 14.35
CA SER A 264 -10.19 -8.84 14.33
C SER A 264 -9.95 -7.84 15.46
N PRO A 265 -10.23 -6.54 15.24
CA PRO A 265 -10.30 -5.56 16.32
C PRO A 265 -11.27 -6.03 17.40
N ALA A 266 -10.95 -5.74 18.65
CA ALA A 266 -11.81 -6.02 19.80
C ALA A 266 -11.86 -4.79 20.71
N MET A 267 -13.03 -4.54 21.29
CA MET A 267 -13.17 -3.56 22.36
C MET A 267 -12.43 -4.07 23.59
N ALA A 268 -11.68 -3.20 24.26
CA ALA A 268 -10.89 -3.59 25.41
C ALA A 268 -11.70 -3.57 26.71
N ASP A 269 -11.84 -4.74 27.34
CA ASP A 269 -12.52 -4.86 28.64
C ASP A 269 -11.65 -4.38 29.81
N LYS A 270 -10.34 -4.19 29.58
CA LYS A 270 -9.37 -3.77 30.60
C LYS A 270 -8.46 -2.68 30.06
N LYS A 271 -8.18 -1.69 30.90
CA LYS A 271 -7.22 -0.62 30.58
C LYS A 271 -5.84 -1.19 30.24
N HIS A 272 -5.23 -0.60 29.21
CA HIS A 272 -3.86 -0.89 28.78
C HIS A 272 -2.83 -0.06 29.56
N TYR A 273 -3.15 1.23 29.80
CA TYR A 273 -2.29 2.17 30.51
C TYR A 273 -3.12 3.02 31.48
N PRO A 274 -2.59 3.49 32.62
CA PRO A 274 -1.31 3.15 33.22
C PRO A 274 -1.32 1.80 33.94
N VAL A 275 -0.21 1.06 33.83
CA VAL A 275 0.09 -0.14 34.63
C VAL A 275 0.63 0.31 36.00
N ARG A 276 -0.28 0.59 36.94
CA ARG A 276 0.02 1.30 38.20
C ARG A 276 1.19 0.70 39.00
N TRP A 277 1.20 -0.62 39.17
CA TRP A 277 2.26 -1.29 39.93
C TRP A 277 3.64 -1.10 39.28
N LEU A 278 3.69 -1.07 37.94
CA LEU A 278 4.93 -0.90 37.19
C LEU A 278 5.47 0.53 37.38
N ILE A 279 4.61 1.55 37.36
CA ILE A 279 5.00 2.94 37.61
C ILE A 279 5.56 3.11 39.02
N VAL A 280 4.89 2.55 40.03
CA VAL A 280 5.36 2.61 41.41
C VAL A 280 6.72 1.90 41.55
N LEU A 281 6.87 0.72 40.93
CA LEU A 281 8.11 -0.04 40.96
C LEU A 281 9.26 0.72 40.30
N THR A 282 9.05 1.31 39.12
CA THR A 282 10.10 2.06 38.41
C THR A 282 10.49 3.31 39.18
N MET A 283 9.54 4.07 39.72
CA MET A 283 9.84 5.24 40.55
C MET A 283 10.59 4.87 41.83
N ALA A 284 10.21 3.77 42.49
CA ALA A 284 10.91 3.26 43.66
C ALA A 284 12.35 2.86 43.33
N LEU A 285 12.56 2.08 42.27
CA LEU A 285 13.90 1.64 41.84
C LEU A 285 14.77 2.82 41.39
N SER A 286 14.24 3.75 40.59
CA SER A 286 14.97 4.94 40.16
C SER A 286 15.39 5.81 41.34
N THR A 287 14.51 6.02 42.31
CA THR A 287 14.82 6.81 43.51
C THR A 287 15.83 6.10 44.40
N LEU A 288 15.69 4.79 44.57
CA LEU A 288 16.63 3.97 45.33
C LEU A 288 18.03 4.06 44.72
N LEU A 289 18.17 3.87 43.40
CA LEU A 289 19.45 3.98 42.71
C LEU A 289 20.05 5.39 42.83
N LEU A 290 19.26 6.43 42.56
CA LEU A 290 19.72 7.82 42.64
C LEU A 290 20.13 8.21 44.06
N SER A 291 19.41 7.73 45.08
CA SER A 291 19.74 7.98 46.48
C SER A 291 21.03 7.28 46.92
N CYS A 292 21.27 6.04 46.45
CA CYS A 292 22.53 5.33 46.66
C CYS A 292 23.70 6.09 46.01
N VAL A 293 23.55 6.51 44.75
CA VAL A 293 24.59 7.28 44.04
C VAL A 293 24.84 8.63 44.72
N GLY A 294 23.78 9.35 45.09
CA GLY A 294 23.88 10.62 45.80
C GLY A 294 24.60 10.49 47.15
N ALA A 295 24.28 9.44 47.92
CA ALA A 295 24.96 9.14 49.18
C ALA A 295 26.47 8.91 48.97
N ILE A 296 26.85 8.16 47.93
CA ILE A 296 28.26 7.91 47.60
C ILE A 296 28.98 9.22 47.23
N ILE A 297 28.36 10.07 46.40
CA ILE A 297 28.96 11.35 45.99
C ILE A 297 29.18 12.28 47.19
N ILE A 298 28.21 12.36 48.11
CA ILE A 298 28.32 13.18 49.32
C ILE A 298 29.49 12.70 50.19
N GLU A 299 29.65 11.38 50.34
CA GLU A 299 30.75 10.83 51.13
C GLU A 299 32.12 11.09 50.47
N VAL A 300 32.23 10.94 49.14
CA VAL A 300 33.46 11.26 48.41
C VAL A 300 33.84 12.73 48.59
N ARG A 301 32.88 13.65 48.50
CA ARG A 301 33.13 15.09 48.72
C ARG A 301 33.51 15.44 50.16
N LYS A 302 33.08 14.64 51.13
CA LYS A 302 33.39 14.86 52.55
C LYS A 302 34.78 14.33 52.95
N GLN A 303 35.32 13.41 52.15
CA GLN A 303 36.67 12.84 52.33
C GLN A 303 37.76 13.63 51.57
N GLN A 304 37.38 14.56 50.69
CA GLN A 304 38.26 15.58 50.08
C GLN A 304 38.33 16.83 50.96
#